data_AF-A0A382PRL0-F1
#
_entry.id   AF-A0A382PRL0-F1
#
_cell.length_a   1.000
_cell.length_b   1.000
_cell.length_c   1.000
_cell.angle_alpha   90.00
_cell.angle_beta   90.00
_cell.angle_gamma   90.00
#
_symmetry.space_group_name_H-M   'P 1'
#
loop_
_entity.id
_entity.type
_entity.pdbx_description
1 polymer ?
#
loop_
_entity_poly.entity_id
_entity_poly.type
_entity_poly.pdbx_seq_one_letter_code
_entity_poly.pdbx_strand_id
1 'polypeptide(L)'
;MGQTTFEFGTETIEPEVPQVEHSKSEKKEAKKKVTAKKTKAHQLAKEQRDIPVSEFFEQNRHILGFDNPTHSLITAVKEGVDNSLDACEQAGILPELKIELAILAKDELSIAIEDNGPGIIEQNVPN
;
A
#
# COMPACT_ATOMS: atom_id res chain seq x y z
N MET A 1 -40.19 -8.35 51.39
CA MET A 1 -38.96 -7.61 51.04
C MET A 1 -37.85 -8.62 50.84
N GLY A 2 -37.15 -8.54 49.72
CA GLY A 2 -36.13 -9.50 49.30
C GLY A 2 -36.06 -9.53 47.78
N GLN A 3 -35.63 -8.41 47.17
CA GLN A 3 -35.32 -8.35 45.74
C GLN A 3 -33.84 -8.66 45.56
N THR A 4 -33.56 -9.68 44.76
CA THR A 4 -32.23 -10.03 44.27
C THR A 4 -31.83 -9.02 43.20
N THR A 5 -30.69 -8.36 43.37
CA THR A 5 -30.06 -7.50 42.35
C THR A 5 -28.67 -8.05 42.07
N PHE A 6 -28.40 -8.37 40.81
CA PHE A 6 -27.10 -8.79 40.28
C PHE A 6 -26.57 -7.65 39.39
N GLU A 7 -25.38 -7.14 39.71
CA GLU A 7 -24.67 -6.13 38.93
C GLU A 7 -23.67 -6.81 37.98
N PHE A 8 -23.69 -6.40 36.70
CA PHE A 8 -22.76 -6.86 35.67
C PHE A 8 -21.75 -5.73 35.41
N GLY A 9 -20.52 -5.91 35.88
CA GLY A 9 -19.41 -4.97 35.71
C GLY A 9 -18.87 -4.99 34.27
N THR A 10 -18.49 -3.81 33.79
CA THR A 10 -17.90 -3.55 32.48
C THR A 10 -16.43 -3.96 32.45
N GLU A 11 -16.05 -4.90 31.57
CA GLU A 11 -14.64 -5.17 31.24
C GLU A 11 -14.36 -4.78 29.77
N THR A 12 -13.53 -3.76 29.61
CA THR A 12 -12.88 -3.36 28.35
C THR A 12 -11.74 -4.32 28.04
N ILE A 13 -11.79 -4.98 26.88
CA ILE A 13 -10.76 -5.89 26.39
C ILE A 13 -9.79 -5.09 25.53
N GLU A 14 -8.53 -4.95 25.98
CA GLU A 14 -7.42 -4.43 25.16
C GLU A 14 -6.60 -5.59 24.56
N PRO A 15 -6.17 -5.50 23.28
CA PRO A 15 -5.41 -6.57 22.63
C PRO A 15 -3.92 -6.57 23.03
N GLU A 16 -3.42 -7.74 23.40
CA GLU A 16 -2.03 -8.00 23.80
C GLU A 16 -1.09 -8.12 22.58
N VAL A 17 0.00 -7.35 22.57
CA VAL A 17 1.02 -7.37 21.52
C VAL A 17 2.06 -8.47 21.81
N PRO A 18 2.40 -9.37 20.87
CA PRO A 18 3.34 -10.45 21.15
C PRO A 18 4.80 -9.94 21.19
N GLN A 19 5.49 -10.21 22.31
CA GLN A 19 6.91 -9.92 22.48
C GLN A 19 7.79 -10.98 21.82
N VAL A 20 8.75 -10.54 20.99
CA VAL A 20 9.74 -11.40 20.34
C VAL A 20 11.03 -11.41 21.17
N GLU A 21 11.33 -12.53 21.82
CA GLU A 21 12.62 -12.74 22.51
C GLU A 21 13.69 -13.23 21.53
N HIS A 22 14.79 -12.47 21.43
CA HIS A 22 16.02 -12.95 20.80
C HIS A 22 16.81 -13.83 21.77
N SER A 23 17.07 -15.08 21.38
CA SER A 23 18.15 -15.87 21.98
C SER A 23 19.16 -16.30 20.90
N LYS A 24 20.37 -15.74 20.99
CA LYS A 24 21.56 -16.26 20.31
C LYS A 24 22.01 -17.52 21.04
N SER A 25 22.21 -18.63 20.32
CA SER A 25 23.24 -19.59 20.69
C SER A 25 23.83 -20.24 19.43
N GLU A 26 25.14 -20.05 19.26
CA GLU A 26 25.97 -20.81 18.33
C GLU A 26 26.24 -22.20 18.94
N LYS A 27 26.10 -23.27 18.14
CA LYS A 27 27.21 -24.19 17.79
C LYS A 27 26.78 -25.47 17.07
N LYS A 28 27.62 -25.80 16.08
CA LYS A 28 28.06 -27.12 15.58
C LYS A 28 27.30 -27.79 14.43
N GLU A 29 28.05 -27.91 13.33
CA GLU A 29 27.83 -28.77 12.18
C GLU A 29 27.46 -30.22 12.54
N ALA A 30 26.40 -30.72 11.90
CA ALA A 30 26.23 -32.13 11.58
C ALA A 30 25.63 -32.23 10.17
N LYS A 31 26.48 -32.42 9.15
CA LYS A 31 26.04 -32.72 7.78
C LYS A 31 25.33 -34.08 7.74
N LYS A 32 24.00 -34.08 7.73
CA LYS A 32 23.19 -35.23 7.34
C LYS A 32 22.57 -34.95 5.97
N LYS A 33 23.14 -35.54 4.91
CA LYS A 33 22.55 -35.54 3.56
C LYS A 33 21.22 -36.31 3.61
N VAL A 34 20.13 -35.60 3.81
CA VAL A 34 18.77 -36.11 3.57
C VAL A 34 18.46 -35.78 2.11
N THR A 35 18.41 -36.79 1.25
CA THR A 35 17.87 -36.65 -0.11
C THR A 35 16.40 -36.29 -0.01
N ALA A 36 16.10 -34.99 0.03
CA ALA A 36 14.75 -34.46 0.08
C ALA A 36 14.00 -34.86 -1.19
N LYS A 37 13.01 -35.75 -1.06
CA LYS A 37 12.02 -35.99 -2.12
C LYS A 37 11.39 -34.64 -2.47
N LYS A 38 11.48 -34.21 -3.74
CA LYS A 38 10.82 -33.00 -4.23
C LYS A 38 9.32 -33.13 -4.01
N THR A 39 8.80 -32.49 -2.98
CA THR A 39 7.36 -32.49 -2.67
C THR A 39 6.63 -31.61 -3.70
N LYS A 40 5.30 -31.76 -3.81
CA LYS A 40 4.46 -30.86 -4.63
C LYS A 40 4.72 -29.38 -4.31
N ALA A 41 4.97 -29.05 -3.04
CA ALA A 41 5.32 -27.68 -2.63
C ALA A 41 6.60 -27.17 -3.32
N HIS A 42 7.63 -28.01 -3.50
CA HIS A 42 8.86 -27.62 -4.21
C HIS A 42 8.66 -27.47 -5.72
N GLN A 43 7.63 -28.12 -6.29
CA GLN A 43 7.29 -27.98 -7.71
C GLN A 43 6.51 -26.66 -7.93
N LEU A 44 5.51 -26.38 -7.09
CA LEU A 44 4.75 -25.13 -7.11
C LEU A 44 5.63 -23.91 -6.81
N ALA A 45 6.55 -24.02 -5.85
CA ALA A 45 7.50 -22.95 -5.54
C ALA A 45 8.45 -22.64 -6.71
N LYS A 46 8.66 -23.59 -7.64
CA LYS A 46 9.47 -23.35 -8.84
C LYS A 46 8.68 -22.64 -9.94
N GLU A 47 7.35 -22.76 -9.92
CA GLU A 47 6.43 -22.05 -10.83
C GLU A 47 6.09 -20.66 -10.33
N GLN A 48 6.27 -20.41 -9.03
CA GLN A 48 6.14 -19.11 -8.41
C GLN A 48 7.19 -18.15 -8.99
N ARG A 49 6.72 -17.05 -9.59
CA ARG A 49 7.56 -15.98 -10.13
C ARG A 49 7.32 -14.73 -9.32
N ASP A 50 8.41 -14.11 -8.89
CA ASP A 50 8.37 -12.76 -8.34
C ASP A 50 8.25 -11.79 -9.51
N ILE A 51 7.18 -11.00 -9.53
CA ILE A 51 6.90 -10.02 -10.59
C ILE A 51 7.13 -8.63 -9.99
N PRO A 52 7.94 -7.76 -10.64
CA PRO A 52 8.07 -6.37 -10.24
C PRO A 52 6.72 -5.66 -10.24
N VAL A 53 6.53 -4.72 -9.32
CA VAL A 53 5.26 -3.97 -9.19
C VAL A 53 4.91 -3.23 -10.49
N SER A 54 5.90 -2.69 -11.21
CA SER A 54 5.69 -2.07 -12.53
C SER A 54 5.16 -3.05 -13.57
N GLU A 55 5.77 -4.23 -13.68
CA GLU A 55 5.34 -5.27 -14.63
C GLU A 55 3.93 -5.78 -14.30
N PHE A 56 3.61 -5.91 -13.02
CA PHE A 56 2.26 -6.28 -12.58
C PHE A 56 1.20 -5.29 -13.10
N PHE A 57 1.46 -3.99 -13.01
CA PHE A 57 0.52 -2.97 -13.46
C PHE A 57 0.49 -2.80 -14.98
N GLU A 58 1.61 -2.98 -15.68
CA GLU A 58 1.63 -3.00 -17.15
C GLU A 58 0.78 -4.13 -17.71
N GLN A 59 0.86 -5.33 -17.12
CA GLN A 59 0.06 -6.48 -17.52
C GLN A 59 -1.41 -6.35 -17.10
N ASN A 60 -1.69 -5.61 -16.02
CA ASN A 60 -3.02 -5.51 -15.42
C ASN A 60 -3.51 -4.06 -15.28
N ARG A 61 -3.40 -3.26 -16.36
CA ARG A 61 -3.80 -1.84 -16.38
C ARG A 61 -5.22 -1.57 -15.86
N HIS A 62 -6.14 -2.51 -16.09
CA HIS A 62 -7.53 -2.39 -15.66
C HIS A 62 -7.70 -2.38 -14.14
N ILE A 63 -6.80 -3.01 -13.38
CA ILE A 63 -6.87 -3.04 -11.91
C ILE A 63 -6.70 -1.63 -11.33
N LEU A 64 -5.93 -0.77 -12.00
CA LEU A 64 -5.71 0.61 -11.62
C LEU A 64 -6.70 1.59 -12.27
N GLY A 65 -7.60 1.12 -13.14
CA GLY A 65 -8.48 1.99 -13.90
C GLY A 65 -7.82 2.68 -15.11
N PHE A 66 -6.72 2.13 -15.65
CA PHE A 66 -6.07 2.64 -16.86
C PHE A 66 -6.40 1.82 -18.11
N ASP A 67 -7.60 1.24 -18.20
CA ASP A 67 -8.03 0.40 -19.34
C ASP A 67 -8.47 1.23 -20.55
N ASN A 68 -9.17 2.34 -20.33
CA ASN A 68 -9.67 3.23 -21.36
C ASN A 68 -9.23 4.69 -21.13
N PRO A 69 -9.02 5.51 -22.19
CA PRO A 69 -8.48 6.86 -22.04
C PRO A 69 -9.32 7.79 -21.16
N THR A 70 -10.66 7.68 -21.24
CA THR A 70 -11.58 8.51 -20.45
C THR A 70 -11.47 8.21 -18.96
N HIS A 71 -11.51 6.93 -18.59
CA HIS A 71 -11.36 6.51 -17.21
C HIS A 71 -9.95 6.78 -16.70
N SER A 72 -8.93 6.56 -17.54
CA SER A 72 -7.53 6.90 -17.22
C SER A 72 -7.37 8.37 -16.83
N LEU A 73 -8.00 9.28 -17.60
CA LEU A 73 -7.97 10.72 -17.31
C LEU A 73 -8.66 11.04 -15.99
N ILE A 74 -9.85 10.48 -15.76
CA ILE A 74 -10.62 10.70 -14.52
C ILE A 74 -9.84 10.16 -13.32
N THR A 75 -9.28 8.95 -13.40
CA THR A 75 -8.46 8.36 -12.35
C THR A 75 -7.23 9.22 -12.07
N ALA A 76 -6.49 9.65 -13.09
CA ALA A 76 -5.30 10.48 -12.89
C ALA A 76 -5.61 11.81 -12.18
N VAL A 77 -6.69 12.49 -12.60
CA VAL A 77 -7.12 13.74 -11.96
C VAL A 77 -7.62 13.48 -10.54
N LYS A 78 -8.43 12.44 -10.32
CA LYS A 78 -8.93 12.07 -9.00
C LYS A 78 -7.79 11.84 -8.02
N GLU A 79 -6.85 10.95 -8.36
CA GLU A 79 -5.75 10.61 -7.46
C GLU A 79 -4.83 11.81 -7.18
N GLY A 80 -4.57 12.65 -8.20
CA GLY A 80 -3.77 13.86 -8.00
C GLY A 80 -4.46 14.91 -7.11
N VAL A 81 -5.77 15.10 -7.27
CA VAL A 81 -6.55 16.02 -6.43
C VAL A 81 -6.70 15.46 -5.01
N ASP A 82 -7.01 14.18 -4.85
CA ASP A 82 -7.12 13.53 -3.54
C ASP A 82 -5.81 13.65 -2.75
N ASN A 83 -4.66 13.38 -3.40
CA ASN A 83 -3.35 13.54 -2.78
C ASN A 83 -3.06 14.99 -2.35
N SER A 84 -3.47 15.96 -3.17
CA SER A 84 -3.29 17.39 -2.87
C SER A 84 -4.14 17.83 -1.68
N LEU A 85 -5.39 17.37 -1.62
CA LEU A 85 -6.32 17.67 -0.53
C LEU A 85 -5.87 17.01 0.78
N ASP A 86 -5.46 15.75 0.74
CA ASP A 86 -4.94 15.02 1.90
C ASP A 86 -3.70 15.72 2.48
N ALA A 87 -2.80 16.22 1.61
CA ALA A 87 -1.60 16.94 2.02
C ALA A 87 -1.96 18.27 2.72
N CYS A 88 -2.93 19.02 2.19
CA CYS A 88 -3.41 20.25 2.79
C CYS A 88 -4.13 20.01 4.13
N GLU A 89 -4.96 18.96 4.21
CA GLU A 89 -5.69 18.58 5.42
C GLU A 89 -4.72 18.22 6.55
N GLN A 90 -3.70 17.40 6.27
CA GLN A 90 -2.69 17.00 7.26
C GLN A 90 -1.89 18.19 7.78
N ALA A 91 -1.68 19.22 6.96
CA ALA A 91 -0.97 20.44 7.34
C ALA A 91 -1.89 21.51 7.97
N GLY A 92 -3.21 21.30 7.99
CA GLY A 92 -4.17 22.31 8.43
C GLY A 92 -4.20 23.57 7.54
N ILE A 93 -3.85 23.43 6.26
CA ILE A 93 -3.82 24.52 5.28
C ILE A 93 -5.16 24.53 4.52
N LEU A 94 -5.73 25.71 4.28
CA LEU A 94 -6.90 25.84 3.40
C LEU A 94 -6.45 25.53 1.96
N PRO A 95 -6.99 24.50 1.30
CA PRO A 95 -6.49 24.08 0.00
C PRO A 95 -6.78 25.12 -1.08
N GLU A 96 -5.73 25.50 -1.82
CA GLU A 96 -5.79 26.24 -3.08
C GLU A 96 -5.15 25.37 -4.15
N LEU A 97 -5.97 24.89 -5.10
CA LEU A 97 -5.53 23.98 -6.14
C LEU A 97 -5.75 24.59 -7.51
N LYS A 98 -4.77 24.41 -8.40
CA LYS A 98 -4.84 24.76 -9.81
C LYS A 98 -4.66 23.49 -10.64
N ILE A 99 -5.68 23.17 -11.43
CA ILE A 99 -5.69 21.98 -12.30
C ILE A 99 -5.71 22.43 -13.76
N GLU A 100 -4.69 22.01 -14.51
CA GLU A 100 -4.56 22.28 -15.95
C GLU A 100 -4.55 20.98 -16.75
N LEU A 101 -5.32 20.97 -17.83
CA LEU A 101 -5.37 19.88 -18.80
C LEU A 101 -5.02 20.43 -20.18
N ALA A 102 -4.01 19.84 -20.82
CA ALA A 102 -3.58 20.21 -22.17
C ALA A 102 -3.52 18.98 -23.07
N ILE A 103 -3.97 19.14 -24.32
CA ILE A 103 -3.82 18.11 -25.36
C ILE A 103 -2.51 18.41 -26.09
N LEU A 104 -1.54 17.50 -26.01
CA LEU A 104 -0.24 17.64 -26.66
C LEU A 104 -0.27 17.06 -28.08
N ALA A 105 -0.93 15.91 -28.25
CA ALA A 105 -1.11 15.23 -29.52
C ALA A 105 -2.42 14.43 -29.51
N LYS A 106 -2.71 13.70 -30.60
CA LYS A 106 -3.96 12.96 -30.77
C LYS A 106 -4.28 12.00 -29.62
N ASP A 107 -3.26 11.35 -29.06
CA ASP A 107 -3.38 10.35 -27.98
C ASP A 107 -2.47 10.70 -26.80
N GLU A 108 -2.13 11.99 -26.63
CA GLU A 108 -1.22 12.46 -25.58
C GLU A 108 -1.81 13.68 -24.87
N LEU A 109 -1.92 13.56 -23.54
CA LEU A 109 -2.50 14.56 -22.65
C LEU A 109 -1.49 14.90 -21.56
N SER A 110 -1.41 16.18 -21.21
CA SER A 110 -0.69 16.67 -20.04
C SER A 110 -1.69 17.06 -18.97
N ILE A 111 -1.42 16.63 -17.74
CA ILE A 111 -2.17 16.96 -16.54
C ILE A 111 -1.19 17.62 -15.58
N ALA A 112 -1.48 18.84 -15.16
CA ALA A 112 -0.73 19.53 -14.11
C ALA A 112 -1.68 19.87 -12.97
N ILE A 113 -1.26 19.52 -11.75
CA ILE A 113 -1.98 19.81 -10.51
C ILE A 113 -0.98 20.51 -9.60
N GLU A 114 -1.30 21.73 -9.21
CA GLU A 114 -0.51 22.56 -8.31
C GLU A 114 -1.34 22.82 -7.05
N ASP A 115 -0.73 22.63 -5.89
CA ASP A 115 -1.35 22.82 -4.58
C ASP A 115 -0.47 23.71 -3.68
N ASN A 116 -1.08 24.26 -2.64
CA ASN A 116 -0.41 25.05 -1.60
C ASN A 116 -0.12 24.24 -0.33
N GLY A 117 -0.04 22.92 -0.43
CA GLY A 117 0.24 22.01 0.68
C GLY A 117 1.70 22.06 1.17
N PRO A 118 2.08 21.16 2.09
CA PRO A 118 3.40 21.15 2.71
C PRO A 118 4.56 20.78 1.76
N GLY A 119 4.26 20.26 0.58
CA GLY A 119 5.24 19.72 -0.36
C GLY A 119 5.88 18.40 0.10
N ILE A 120 6.75 17.86 -0.75
CA ILE A 120 7.50 16.62 -0.48
C ILE A 120 8.98 16.98 -0.32
N ILE A 121 9.65 16.44 0.70
CA ILE A 121 11.09 16.61 0.86
C ILE A 121 11.83 15.96 -0.31
N GLU A 122 12.82 16.67 -0.87
CA GLU A 122 13.54 16.24 -2.09
C GLU A 122 14.14 14.83 -1.96
N GLN A 123 14.61 14.47 -0.76
CA GLN A 123 15.18 13.15 -0.47
C GLN A 123 14.17 12.00 -0.59
N ASN A 124 12.86 12.27 -0.50
CA ASN A 124 11.80 11.27 -0.65
C ASN A 124 11.28 11.18 -2.08
N VAL A 125 11.71 12.06 -2.99
CA VAL A 125 11.35 11.99 -4.41
C VAL A 125 12.35 11.06 -5.10
N PRO A 126 11.91 9.91 -5.65
CA PRO A 126 12.80 9.03 -6.41
C PRO A 126 13.31 9.73 -7.68
N ASN A 127 14.58 9.48 -8.05
CA ASN A 127 15.20 9.98 -9.29
C ASN A 127 14.72 9.22 -10.53
#